data_AF-I1CNY8-F1
#
_entry.id   AF-I1CNY8-F1
#
_cell.length_a   1.000
_cell.length_b   1.000
_cell.length_c   1.000
_cell.angle_alpha   90.00
_cell.angle_beta   90.00
_cell.angle_gamma   90.00
#
_symmetry.space_group_name_H-M   'P 1'
#
loop_
_entity.id
_entity.type
_entity.pdbx_description
1 polymer ?
#
loop_
_entity_poly.entity_id
_entity_poly.type
_entity_poly.pdbx_seq_one_letter_code
_entity_poly.pdbx_strand_id
1 'polypeptide(L)'
;MSSLEDQVQMLQQLAALQQQLNSSTSPMDSTSSTSQSAEDTAPLHSVGTRPHYDWTPSEFLNQFLQLDTHLYTSPLLTDNDRKSIIENYPPLASLDYRPPSSVLTAERLMNKAQKMEDQSLKRLQYLTSAVFRPLGILAHELFSTETENPNLNGIP
;
A
#
# COMPACT_ATOMS: atom_id res chain seq x y z
N MET A 1 22.69 -45.24 8.37
CA MET A 1 22.04 -45.48 7.06
C MET A 1 20.88 -44.49 6.79
N SER A 2 20.90 -43.28 7.37
CA SER A 2 19.72 -42.36 7.39
C SER A 2 19.61 -41.41 6.20
N SER A 3 20.59 -41.35 5.29
CA SER A 3 20.67 -40.28 4.28
C SER A 3 19.89 -40.57 2.98
N LEU A 4 19.57 -41.84 2.71
CA LEU A 4 18.92 -42.22 1.44
C LEU A 4 17.40 -42.13 1.52
N GLU A 5 16.84 -42.45 2.69
CA GLU A 5 15.40 -42.37 2.96
C GLU A 5 14.91 -40.92 2.95
N ASP A 6 15.68 -40.01 3.56
CA ASP A 6 15.41 -38.56 3.53
C ASP A 6 15.41 -38.01 2.09
N GLN A 7 16.31 -38.50 1.24
CA GLN A 7 16.41 -38.07 -0.14
C GLN A 7 15.22 -38.56 -0.98
N VAL A 8 14.76 -39.80 -0.75
CA VAL A 8 13.54 -40.34 -1.39
C VAL A 8 12.31 -39.57 -0.93
N GLN A 9 12.24 -39.21 0.35
CA GLN A 9 11.10 -38.50 0.91
C GLN A 9 10.98 -37.06 0.39
N MET A 10 12.12 -36.37 0.22
CA MET A 10 12.16 -35.06 -0.43
C MET A 10 11.76 -35.14 -1.91
N LEU A 11 12.22 -36.16 -2.64
CA LEU A 11 11.84 -36.35 -4.04
C LEU A 11 10.33 -36.63 -4.18
N GLN A 12 9.76 -37.38 -3.24
CA GLN A 12 8.34 -37.66 -3.19
C GLN A 12 7.50 -36.41 -2.91
N GLN A 13 7.97 -35.51 -2.03
CA GLN A 13 7.32 -34.22 -1.79
C GLN A 13 7.32 -33.33 -3.04
N LEU A 14 8.43 -33.30 -3.79
CA LEU A 14 8.50 -32.54 -5.05
C LEU A 14 7.54 -33.09 -6.11
N ALA A 15 7.43 -34.43 -6.23
CA ALA A 15 6.50 -35.07 -7.15
C ALA A 15 5.04 -34.78 -6.81
N ALA A 16 4.69 -34.76 -5.51
CA ALA A 16 3.35 -34.42 -5.05
C ALA A 16 2.98 -32.96 -5.35
N LEU A 17 3.94 -32.04 -5.17
CA LEU A 17 3.73 -30.62 -5.48
C LEU A 17 3.51 -30.38 -6.99
N GLN A 18 4.25 -31.10 -7.83
CA GLN A 18 4.10 -31.02 -9.29
C GLN A 18 2.74 -31.55 -9.76
N GLN A 19 2.21 -32.60 -9.13
CA GLN A 19 0.86 -33.10 -9.45
C GLN A 19 -0.24 -32.10 -9.07
N GLN A 20 -0.12 -31.36 -7.96
CA GLN A 20 -1.08 -30.30 -7.61
C GLN A 20 -1.09 -29.13 -8.60
N LEU A 21 0.08 -28.78 -9.15
CA LEU A 21 0.18 -27.72 -10.15
C LEU A 21 -0.39 -28.14 -11.51
N ASN A 22 -0.21 -29.40 -11.91
CA ASN A 22 -0.76 -29.90 -13.18
C ASN A 22 -2.27 -30.15 -13.13
N SER A 23 -2.87 -30.36 -11.95
CA SER A 23 -4.34 -30.48 -11.84
C SER A 23 -5.07 -29.13 -11.91
N SER A 24 -4.35 -28.00 -11.89
CA SER A 24 -4.95 -26.66 -11.92
C SER A 24 -4.94 -25.98 -13.29
N THR A 25 -4.43 -26.64 -14.33
CA THR A 25 -4.46 -26.12 -15.71
C THR A 25 -5.50 -26.85 -16.57
N SER A 26 -6.75 -26.39 -16.52
CA SER A 26 -7.68 -26.65 -17.64
C SER A 26 -7.31 -25.76 -18.83
N PRO A 27 -7.28 -26.30 -20.06
CA PRO A 27 -6.91 -25.54 -21.25
C PRO A 27 -8.03 -24.53 -21.57
N MET A 28 -7.60 -23.29 -21.82
CA MET A 28 -8.44 -22.18 -22.24
C MET A 28 -8.83 -22.38 -23.71
N ASP A 29 -9.90 -23.11 -23.99
CA ASP A 29 -10.41 -23.26 -25.35
C ASP A 29 -11.04 -21.93 -25.81
N SER A 30 -10.29 -21.22 -26.64
CA SER A 30 -10.73 -20.02 -27.32
C SER A 30 -11.43 -20.42 -28.62
N THR A 31 -12.73 -20.67 -28.59
CA THR A 31 -13.57 -20.57 -29.80
C THR A 31 -14.95 -20.00 -29.49
N SER A 32 -15.22 -18.83 -30.07
CA SER A 32 -16.54 -18.24 -30.18
C SER A 32 -17.42 -19.08 -31.11
N SER A 33 -18.64 -19.43 -30.69
CA SER A 33 -19.82 -19.53 -31.57
C SER A 33 -21.11 -19.75 -30.76
N THR A 34 -22.03 -18.81 -30.95
CA THR A 34 -23.44 -18.77 -30.58
C THR A 34 -24.21 -20.09 -30.84
N SER A 35 -24.91 -20.61 -29.82
CA SER A 35 -26.37 -20.90 -29.82
C SER A 35 -26.79 -21.86 -28.69
N GLN A 36 -27.72 -21.38 -27.86
CA GLN A 36 -28.83 -22.07 -27.17
C GLN A 36 -28.72 -23.58 -26.88
N SER A 37 -28.72 -23.97 -25.60
CA SER A 37 -29.71 -24.93 -25.05
C SER A 37 -29.62 -24.95 -23.51
N ALA A 38 -30.75 -25.28 -22.89
CA ALA A 38 -30.99 -25.29 -21.46
C ALA A 38 -30.23 -26.41 -20.70
N GLU A 39 -30.30 -26.27 -19.36
CA GLU A 39 -30.05 -27.25 -18.30
C GLU A 39 -28.72 -27.14 -17.52
N ASP A 40 -28.90 -27.00 -16.20
CA ASP A 40 -27.98 -27.22 -15.10
C ASP A 40 -26.61 -26.53 -15.13
N THR A 41 -26.61 -25.28 -14.66
CA THR A 41 -25.42 -24.71 -14.02
C THR A 41 -25.73 -24.50 -12.55
N ALA A 42 -25.34 -25.46 -11.72
CA ALA A 42 -25.10 -25.20 -10.30
C ALA A 42 -24.23 -23.94 -10.20
N PRO A 43 -24.53 -22.99 -9.29
CA PRO A 43 -23.82 -21.72 -9.24
C PRO A 43 -22.35 -21.98 -8.89
N LEU A 44 -21.50 -21.93 -9.91
CA LEU A 44 -20.05 -21.95 -9.78
C LEU A 44 -19.66 -20.70 -8.99
N HIS A 45 -19.47 -20.91 -7.69
CA HIS A 45 -19.07 -19.92 -6.70
C HIS A 45 -20.17 -18.90 -6.37
N SER A 46 -20.96 -19.18 -5.33
CA SER A 46 -21.56 -18.10 -4.56
C SER A 46 -20.42 -17.32 -3.93
N VAL A 47 -19.91 -16.31 -4.64
CA VAL A 47 -19.05 -15.30 -4.04
C VAL A 47 -19.94 -14.66 -2.98
N GLY A 48 -19.71 -15.02 -1.72
CA GLY A 48 -20.47 -14.48 -0.61
C GLY A 48 -20.54 -12.98 -0.79
N THR A 49 -21.76 -12.44 -0.82
CA THR A 49 -21.96 -11.00 -0.96
C THR A 49 -21.15 -10.34 0.13
N ARG A 50 -20.14 -9.56 -0.27
CA ARG A 50 -19.33 -8.78 0.68
C ARG A 50 -20.32 -8.01 1.56
N PRO A 51 -20.23 -8.10 2.89
CA PRO A 51 -21.13 -7.37 3.75
C PRO A 51 -21.14 -5.90 3.32
N HIS A 52 -22.32 -5.40 2.99
CA HIS A 52 -22.48 -4.01 2.62
C HIS A 52 -22.38 -3.20 3.91
N TYR A 53 -21.22 -2.60 4.14
CA TYR A 53 -21.04 -1.66 5.24
C TYR A 53 -21.45 -0.29 4.73
N ASP A 54 -22.72 0.07 4.97
CA ASP A 54 -23.22 1.44 4.83
C ASP A 54 -22.63 2.29 5.95
N TRP A 55 -21.34 2.59 5.86
CA TRP A 55 -20.72 3.54 6.77
C TRP A 55 -21.02 4.95 6.30
N THR A 56 -21.81 5.67 7.10
CA THR A 56 -22.00 7.10 6.96
C THR A 56 -21.09 7.82 7.95
N PRO A 57 -20.20 8.73 7.50
CA PRO A 57 -19.38 9.52 8.40
C PRO A 57 -20.27 10.45 9.24
N SER A 58 -19.88 10.73 10.48
CA SER A 58 -20.56 11.77 11.27
C SER A 58 -20.36 13.15 10.63
N GLU A 59 -21.26 14.10 10.86
CA GLU A 59 -21.10 15.46 10.31
C GLU A 59 -19.77 16.10 10.71
N PHE A 60 -19.32 15.87 11.94
CA PHE A 60 -18.01 16.30 12.42
C PHE A 60 -16.88 15.76 11.54
N LEU A 61 -16.87 14.45 11.29
CA LEU A 61 -15.83 13.81 10.49
C LEU A 61 -15.91 14.24 9.03
N ASN A 62 -17.12 14.42 8.52
CA ASN A 62 -17.39 14.88 7.17
C ASN A 62 -16.82 16.29 6.94
N GLN A 63 -17.08 17.20 7.88
CA GLN A 63 -16.54 18.57 7.85
C GLN A 63 -15.02 18.60 8.09
N PHE A 64 -14.51 17.81 9.04
CA PHE A 64 -13.10 17.77 9.40
C PHE A 64 -12.22 17.26 8.26
N LEU A 65 -12.62 16.15 7.62
CA LEU A 65 -11.88 15.54 6.50
C LEU A 65 -12.32 16.07 5.13
N GLN A 66 -13.34 16.92 5.08
CA GLN A 66 -13.93 17.47 3.86
C GLN A 66 -14.31 16.36 2.85
N LEU A 67 -14.95 15.28 3.30
CA LEU A 67 -15.19 14.08 2.47
C LEU A 67 -16.16 14.33 1.30
N ASP A 68 -16.96 15.38 1.39
CA ASP A 68 -17.85 15.91 0.35
C ASP A 68 -17.10 16.60 -0.82
N THR A 69 -15.77 16.73 -0.70
CA THR A 69 -14.91 17.31 -1.73
C THR A 69 -14.66 16.33 -2.88
N HIS A 70 -14.97 16.75 -4.11
CA HIS A 70 -14.79 15.91 -5.29
C HIS A 70 -13.30 15.69 -5.64
N LEU A 71 -12.79 14.47 -5.43
CA LEU A 71 -11.37 14.12 -5.61
C LEU A 71 -10.75 14.51 -6.97
N TYR A 72 -11.54 14.50 -8.05
CA TYR A 72 -11.02 14.72 -9.41
C TYR A 72 -11.21 16.14 -9.95
N THR A 73 -12.04 16.96 -9.31
CA THR A 73 -12.34 18.33 -9.76
C THR A 73 -11.83 19.39 -8.80
N SER A 74 -11.35 18.96 -7.64
CA SER A 74 -10.79 19.86 -6.63
C SER A 74 -9.48 20.49 -7.09
N PRO A 75 -9.22 21.75 -6.69
CA PRO A 75 -7.93 22.36 -6.95
C PRO A 75 -6.81 21.53 -6.32
N LEU A 76 -5.78 21.23 -7.10
CA LEU A 76 -4.61 20.51 -6.60
C LEU A 76 -3.90 21.38 -5.56
N LEU A 77 -3.33 20.74 -4.54
CA LEU A 77 -2.43 21.40 -3.61
C LEU A 77 -1.29 22.07 -4.37
N THR A 78 -0.87 23.24 -3.91
CA THR A 78 0.31 23.89 -4.47
C THR A 78 1.57 23.08 -4.16
N ASP A 79 2.63 23.27 -4.95
CA ASP A 79 3.92 22.61 -4.68
C ASP A 79 4.45 22.94 -3.29
N ASN A 80 4.18 24.15 -2.79
CA ASN A 80 4.57 24.58 -1.46
C ASN A 80 3.79 23.85 -0.36
N ASP A 81 2.47 23.71 -0.51
CA ASP A 81 1.64 22.99 0.47
C ASP A 81 2.02 21.51 0.53
N ARG A 82 2.22 20.90 -0.65
CA ARG A 82 2.71 19.53 -0.76
C ARG A 82 4.07 19.36 -0.08
N LYS A 83 4.99 20.32 -0.29
CA LYS A 83 6.30 20.32 0.36
C LYS A 83 6.17 20.42 1.88
N SER A 84 5.31 21.32 2.37
CA SER A 84 5.04 21.49 3.80
C SER A 84 4.54 20.19 4.44
N ILE A 85 3.58 19.50 3.82
CA ILE A 85 3.06 18.22 4.32
C ILE A 85 4.15 17.14 4.36
N ILE A 86 5.01 17.10 3.34
CA ILE A 86 6.10 16.13 3.29
C ILE A 86 7.14 16.44 4.37
N GLU A 87 7.56 17.69 4.50
CA GLU A 87 8.63 18.10 5.42
C GLU A 87 8.19 18.07 6.90
N ASN A 88 6.93 18.42 7.19
CA ASN A 88 6.38 18.43 8.55
C ASN A 88 5.89 17.06 9.04
N TYR A 89 6.35 15.97 8.41
CA TYR A 89 5.97 14.62 8.84
C TYR A 89 6.46 14.36 10.28
N PRO A 90 5.57 14.11 11.27
CA PRO A 90 5.91 14.18 12.69
C PRO A 90 7.12 13.33 13.13
N PRO A 91 7.30 12.09 12.63
CA PRO A 91 8.48 11.29 12.94
C PRO A 91 9.80 11.87 12.44
N LEU A 92 9.77 12.72 11.41
CA LEU A 92 10.95 13.34 10.81
C LEU A 92 11.10 14.82 11.22
N ALA A 93 10.02 15.51 11.56
CA ALA A 93 10.01 16.93 11.89
C ALA A 93 10.85 17.25 13.14
N SER A 94 11.00 16.30 14.06
CA SER A 94 11.80 16.44 15.29
C SER A 94 13.25 15.97 15.14
N LEU A 95 13.64 15.43 13.99
CA LEU A 95 15.01 14.93 13.77
C LEU A 95 15.94 16.06 13.35
N ASP A 96 17.02 16.29 14.12
CA ASP A 96 18.19 17.06 13.65
C ASP A 96 19.03 16.17 12.73
N TYR A 97 18.52 15.89 11.52
CA TYR A 97 19.24 15.07 10.56
C TYR A 97 20.49 15.83 10.07
N ARG A 98 21.66 15.29 10.41
CA ARG A 98 22.94 15.74 9.87
C ARG A 98 23.42 14.78 8.79
N PRO A 99 23.49 15.21 7.52
CA PRO A 99 24.02 14.35 6.47
C PRO A 99 25.47 13.97 6.79
N PRO A 100 25.89 12.73 6.47
CA PRO A 100 27.28 12.33 6.63
C PRO A 100 28.23 13.27 5.89
N SER A 101 29.42 13.52 6.45
CA SER A 101 30.47 14.34 5.81
C SER A 101 30.93 13.79 4.45
N SER A 102 30.66 12.51 4.19
CA SER A 102 30.92 11.85 2.91
C SER A 102 30.02 12.34 1.78
N VAL A 103 28.87 12.99 2.04
CA VAL A 103 27.92 13.43 0.99
C VAL A 103 28.58 14.39 0.01
N LEU A 104 29.30 15.40 0.52
CA LEU A 104 30.01 16.38 -0.33
C LEU A 104 31.14 15.71 -1.12
N THR A 105 31.78 14.71 -0.54
CA THR A 105 32.86 13.96 -1.20
C THR A 105 32.27 13.08 -2.30
N ALA A 106 31.18 12.37 -2.03
CA ALA A 106 30.48 11.54 -3.00
C ALA A 106 29.98 12.38 -4.19
N GLU A 107 29.39 13.54 -3.95
CA GLU A 107 28.90 14.42 -5.02
C GLU A 107 30.03 14.91 -5.95
N ARG A 108 31.23 15.13 -5.42
CA ARG A 108 32.41 15.50 -6.22
C ARG A 108 32.94 14.33 -7.07
N LEU A 109 32.80 13.11 -6.57
CA LEU A 109 33.25 11.90 -7.25
C LEU A 109 32.24 11.36 -8.27
N MET A 110 30.97 11.77 -8.19
CA MET A 110 29.94 11.36 -9.15
C MET A 110 30.16 12.00 -10.52
N ASN A 111 30.07 11.18 -11.57
CA ASN A 111 30.01 11.66 -12.94
C ASN A 111 28.60 12.22 -13.27
N LYS A 112 28.46 12.85 -14.45
CA LYS A 112 27.19 13.49 -14.84
C LYS A 112 26.00 12.52 -14.87
N ALA A 113 26.21 11.29 -15.35
CA ALA A 113 25.14 10.29 -15.42
C ALA A 113 24.68 9.88 -14.01
N GLN A 114 25.63 9.61 -13.11
CA GLN A 114 25.36 9.28 -11.71
C GLN A 114 24.62 10.42 -10.98
N LYS A 115 24.98 11.69 -11.25
CA LYS A 115 24.26 12.85 -10.69
C LYS A 115 22.81 12.91 -11.16
N MET A 116 22.54 12.61 -12.43
CA MET A 116 21.17 12.56 -12.94
C MET A 116 20.37 11.42 -12.31
N GLU A 117 20.99 10.25 -12.13
CA GLU A 117 20.36 9.12 -11.45
C GLU A 117 20.04 9.46 -9.99
N ASP A 118 20.99 10.01 -9.23
CA ASP A 118 20.78 10.44 -7.84
C ASP A 118 19.65 11.48 -7.72
N GLN A 119 19.58 12.44 -8.63
CA GLN A 119 18.45 13.38 -8.69
C GLN A 119 17.12 12.69 -9.00
N SER A 120 17.12 11.69 -9.88
CA SER A 120 15.91 10.92 -10.19
C SER A 120 15.43 10.12 -8.98
N LEU A 121 16.35 9.53 -8.21
CA LEU A 121 16.05 8.79 -6.99
C LEU A 121 15.50 9.72 -5.90
N LYS A 122 16.11 10.89 -5.71
CA LYS A 122 15.58 11.93 -4.79
C LYS A 122 14.17 12.36 -5.18
N ARG A 123 13.92 12.57 -6.47
CA ARG A 123 12.58 12.89 -6.98
C ARG A 123 11.59 11.76 -6.71
N LEU A 124 11.98 10.51 -6.96
CA LEU A 124 11.14 9.34 -6.70
C LEU A 124 10.82 9.21 -5.20
N GLN A 125 11.81 9.39 -4.34
CA GLN A 125 11.63 9.38 -2.89
C GLN A 125 10.66 10.48 -2.44
N TYR A 126 10.75 11.67 -3.02
CA TYR A 126 9.84 12.77 -2.72
C TYR A 126 8.39 12.44 -3.15
N LEU A 127 8.21 11.91 -4.36
CA LEU A 127 6.89 11.54 -4.88
C LEU A 127 6.26 10.40 -4.07
N THR A 128 7.02 9.37 -3.73
CA THR A 128 6.55 8.25 -2.89
C THR A 128 6.24 8.70 -1.48
N SER A 129 7.05 9.59 -0.91
CA SER A 129 6.77 10.23 0.38
C SER A 129 5.45 11.01 0.38
N ALA A 130 5.11 11.67 -0.73
CA ALA A 130 3.86 12.40 -0.88
C ALA A 130 2.61 11.50 -0.78
N VAL A 131 2.73 10.19 -1.03
CA VAL A 131 1.61 9.24 -0.93
C VAL A 131 1.38 8.81 0.51
N PHE A 132 2.45 8.52 1.25
CA PHE A 132 2.33 7.90 2.59
C PHE A 132 2.34 8.89 3.74
N ARG A 133 3.06 10.01 3.62
CA ARG A 133 3.18 11.00 4.71
C ARG A 133 1.86 11.66 5.09
N PRO A 134 0.96 12.03 4.15
CA PRO A 134 -0.35 12.58 4.52
C PRO A 134 -1.17 11.62 5.40
N LEU A 135 -1.15 10.32 5.09
CA LEU A 135 -1.85 9.31 5.88
C LEU A 135 -1.27 9.18 7.29
N GLY A 136 0.05 9.24 7.42
CA GLY A 136 0.70 9.18 8.73
C GLY A 136 0.49 10.45 9.56
N ILE A 137 0.40 11.63 8.92
CA ILE A 137 0.00 12.89 9.60
C ILE A 137 -1.44 12.77 10.11
N LEU A 138 -2.37 12.33 9.24
CA LEU A 138 -3.76 12.15 9.63
C LEU A 138 -3.89 11.16 10.81
N ALA A 139 -3.20 10.02 10.76
CA ALA A 139 -3.18 9.08 11.87
C ALA A 139 -2.64 9.74 13.15
N HIS A 140 -1.54 10.49 13.04
CA HIS A 140 -0.97 11.19 14.19
C HIS A 140 -1.96 12.22 14.79
N GLU A 141 -2.65 12.99 13.96
CA GLU A 141 -3.64 13.98 14.43
C GLU A 141 -4.84 13.30 15.10
N LEU A 142 -5.36 12.22 14.52
CA LEU A 142 -6.47 11.46 15.10
C LEU A 142 -6.13 10.86 16.46
N PHE A 143 -4.94 10.26 16.61
CA PHE A 143 -4.55 9.63 17.88
C PHE A 143 -3.98 10.60 18.91
N SER A 144 -3.41 11.74 18.49
CA SER A 144 -2.89 12.74 19.43
C SER A 144 -4.01 13.58 20.04
N THR A 145 -5.07 13.89 19.27
CA THR A 145 -6.23 14.66 19.77
C THR A 145 -7.08 13.89 20.79
N GLU A 146 -7.03 12.57 20.80
CA GLU A 146 -7.76 11.74 21.78
C GLU A 146 -7.13 11.80 23.18
N THR A 147 -5.82 12.05 23.28
CA THR A 147 -5.09 12.15 24.55
C THR A 147 -5.29 13.47 25.30
N GLU A 148 -5.85 14.49 24.65
CA GLU A 148 -6.22 15.78 25.27
C GLU A 148 -7.72 15.86 25.61
N ASN A 149 -8.41 14.74 25.82
CA ASN A 149 -9.77 14.75 26.38
C ASN A 149 -9.71 14.80 27.92
N PRO A 150 -9.88 15.96 28.59
CA PRO A 150 -9.97 16.03 30.06
C PRO A 150 -11.19 15.29 30.64
N ASN A 151 -12.12 14.85 29.78
CA ASN A 151 -13.37 14.20 30.17
C ASN A 151 -13.23 12.70 30.48
N LEU A 152 -12.04 12.10 30.35
CA LEU A 152 -11.78 10.69 30.68
C LEU A 152 -10.96 10.49 31.96
N ASN A 153 -10.46 11.57 32.60
CA ASN A 153 -9.70 11.50 33.85
C ASN A 153 -10.58 11.51 35.12
N GLY A 154 -11.86 11.17 35.01
CA GLY A 154 -12.81 11.34 36.10
C GLY A 154 -13.98 10.39 36.08
N ILE A 155 -13.75 9.08 36.13
CA ILE A 155 -14.70 8.14 36.70
C ILE A 155 -13.90 7.18 37.60
N PRO A 156 -14.24 7.07 38.91
CA PRO A 156 -13.50 6.26 39.88
C PRO A 156 -13.54 4.75 39.59
#